data_AF-A0AAV2TC02-F1
#
_entry.id   AF-A0AAV2TC02-F1
#
_cell.length_a   1.000
_cell.length_b   1.000
_cell.length_c   1.000
_cell.angle_alpha   90.00
_cell.angle_beta   90.00
_cell.angle_gamma   90.00
#
_symmetry.space_group_name_H-M   'P 1'
#
loop_
_entity.id
_entity.type
_entity.pdbx_description
1 polymer ?
#
loop_
_entity_poly.entity_id
_entity_poly.type
_entity_poly.pdbx_seq_one_letter_code
_entity_poly.pdbx_strand_id
1 'polypeptide(L)'
;MLIGFSFRVKTTTSLREMKKEDVKRMFDDLDKDHSGTISEKELSENVNASNSRLDTEIVQKIRNAIKQKKSGEIRLEELFETLCG
;
A
#
# COMPACT_ATOMS: atom_id res chain seq x y z
N MET A 1 -30.80 -5.02 -7.57
CA MET A 1 -30.22 -3.68 -7.38
C MET A 1 -29.42 -3.70 -6.08
N LEU A 2 -28.17 -4.15 -6.15
CA LEU A 2 -27.32 -4.27 -4.96
C LEU A 2 -26.76 -2.88 -4.65
N ILE A 3 -27.29 -2.31 -3.57
CA ILE A 3 -26.81 -1.09 -2.93
C ILE A 3 -25.29 -1.18 -2.72
N GLY A 4 -24.60 -0.19 -3.27
CA GLY A 4 -23.15 -0.09 -3.28
C GLY A 4 -22.56 -0.27 -1.89
N PHE A 5 -21.73 -1.30 -1.74
CA PHE A 5 -20.88 -1.50 -0.59
C PHE A 5 -19.79 -0.42 -0.65
N SER A 6 -20.13 0.80 -0.25
CA SER A 6 -19.16 1.86 -0.02
C SER A 6 -18.41 1.50 1.26
N PHE A 7 -17.47 0.56 1.15
CA PHE A 7 -16.51 0.25 2.19
C PHE A 7 -15.58 1.45 2.32
N ARG A 8 -16.04 2.43 3.09
CA ARG A 8 -15.23 3.52 3.61
C ARG A 8 -14.38 2.89 4.70
N VAL A 9 -13.14 2.55 4.37
CA VAL A 9 -12.11 2.30 5.38
C VAL A 9 -11.93 3.62 6.12
N LYS A 10 -12.66 3.79 7.22
CA LYS A 10 -12.46 4.92 8.13
C LYS A 10 -11.19 4.60 8.92
N THR A 11 -10.06 5.09 8.40
CA THR A 11 -9.07 5.89 9.13
C THR A 11 -9.16 5.76 10.65
N THR A 12 -8.26 4.96 11.25
CA THR A 12 -7.70 4.97 12.63
C THR A 12 -7.21 3.58 13.06
N THR A 13 -6.91 2.65 12.13
CA THR A 13 -6.32 1.36 12.54
C THR A 13 -4.84 1.58 12.71
N SER A 14 -4.42 1.62 13.97
CA SER A 14 -3.02 1.62 14.40
C SER A 14 -2.20 0.69 13.50
N LEU A 15 -1.11 1.18 12.88
CA LEU A 15 -0.34 0.47 11.85
C LEU A 15 0.04 -0.98 12.24
N ARG A 16 0.12 -1.25 13.54
CA ARG A 16 0.43 -2.56 14.12
C ARG A 16 -0.67 -3.61 13.97
N GLU A 17 -1.91 -3.21 13.68
CA GLU A 17 -3.08 -4.10 13.57
C GLU A 17 -3.57 -4.28 12.13
N MET A 18 -2.76 -3.90 11.13
CA MET A 18 -3.11 -4.16 9.73
C MET A 18 -3.16 -5.68 9.47
N LYS A 19 -4.30 -6.17 8.99
CA LYS A 19 -4.42 -7.58 8.61
C LYS A 19 -3.70 -7.80 7.28
N LYS A 20 -3.23 -9.04 7.07
CA LYS A 20 -2.66 -9.47 5.78
C LYS A 20 -3.62 -9.18 4.60
N GLU A 21 -4.93 -9.26 4.84
CA GLU A 21 -5.96 -8.93 3.86
C GLU A 21 -6.00 -7.44 3.50
N ASP A 22 -5.85 -6.55 4.48
CA ASP A 22 -5.85 -5.10 4.26
C ASP A 22 -4.58 -4.70 3.50
N VAL A 23 -3.43 -5.22 3.92
CA VAL A 23 -2.15 -5.01 3.21
C VAL A 23 -2.22 -5.57 1.80
N LYS A 24 -2.85 -6.73 1.59
CA LYS A 24 -3.05 -7.30 0.25
C LYS A 24 -3.93 -6.42 -0.63
N ARG A 25 -5.01 -5.84 -0.10
CA ARG A 25 -5.86 -4.91 -0.85
C ARG A 25 -5.12 -3.64 -1.20
N MET A 26 -4.37 -3.08 -0.25
CA MET A 26 -3.52 -1.92 -0.50
C MET A 26 -2.44 -2.21 -1.54
N PHE A 27 -1.89 -3.42 -1.50
CA PHE A 27 -0.91 -3.89 -2.47
C PHE A 27 -1.51 -3.95 -3.87
N ASP A 28 -2.69 -4.56 -4.03
CA ASP A 28 -3.42 -4.65 -5.31
C ASP A 28 -3.82 -3.27 -5.85
N ASP A 29 -4.12 -2.31 -4.97
CA ASP A 29 -4.37 -0.92 -5.37
C ASP A 29 -3.11 -0.21 -5.88
N LEU A 30 -1.93 -0.58 -5.37
CA LEU A 30 -0.63 0.02 -5.71
C LEU A 30 0.04 -0.63 -6.92
N ASP A 31 0.01 -1.96 -6.99
CA ASP A 31 0.55 -2.81 -8.06
C ASP A 31 -0.38 -2.75 -9.28
N LYS A 32 -0.23 -1.71 -10.11
CA LYS A 32 -1.11 -1.45 -11.26
C LYS A 32 -0.81 -2.38 -12.42
N ASP A 33 0.43 -2.83 -12.53
CA ASP A 33 0.84 -3.75 -13.57
C ASP A 33 0.67 -5.22 -13.15
N HIS A 34 0.24 -5.48 -11.91
CA HIS A 34 0.09 -6.81 -11.33
C HIS A 34 1.37 -7.64 -11.43
N SER A 35 2.53 -6.98 -11.32
CA SER A 35 3.84 -7.62 -11.35
C SER A 35 4.10 -8.50 -10.12
N GLY A 36 3.33 -8.31 -9.04
CA GLY A 36 3.58 -8.94 -7.75
C GLY A 36 4.64 -8.19 -6.94
N THR A 37 5.02 -6.99 -7.37
CA THR A 37 5.93 -6.05 -6.70
C THR A 37 5.43 -4.62 -6.84
N ILE A 38 5.79 -3.75 -5.89
CA ILE A 38 5.52 -2.31 -6.02
C ILE A 38 6.84 -1.59 -6.23
N SER A 39 6.96 -0.90 -7.35
CA SER A 39 8.10 -0.05 -7.69
C SER A 39 7.94 1.37 -7.13
N GLU A 40 9.05 2.11 -7.00
CA GLU A 40 9.02 3.52 -6.56
C GLU A 40 8.11 4.38 -7.46
N LYS A 41 8.08 4.04 -8.75
CA LYS A 41 7.30 4.74 -9.75
C LYS A 41 5.81 4.54 -9.52
N GLU A 42 5.35 3.31 -9.36
CA GLU A 42 3.93 3.01 -9.11
C GLU A 42 3.42 3.61 -7.81
N LEU A 43 4.24 3.55 -6.75
CA LEU A 43 3.90 4.22 -5.49
C LEU A 43 3.74 5.73 -5.71
N SER A 44 4.65 6.36 -6.44
CA SER A 44 4.61 7.79 -6.70
C SER A 44 3.47 8.19 -7.63
N GLU A 45 3.14 7.37 -8.63
CA GLU A 45 1.98 7.56 -9.49
C GLU A 45 0.68 7.45 -8.70
N ASN A 46 0.55 6.44 -7.83
CA ASN A 46 -0.65 6.25 -7.01
C ASN A 46 -0.86 7.39 -5.98
N VAL A 47 0.23 7.93 -5.43
CA VAL A 47 0.19 9.09 -4.53
C VAL A 47 -0.20 10.38 -5.27
N ASN A 48 0.35 10.60 -6.47
CA ASN A 48 0.00 11.78 -7.29
C ASN A 48 -1.41 11.69 -7.88
N ALA A 49 -1.92 10.47 -8.10
CA ALA A 49 -3.25 10.24 -8.67
C ALA A 49 -4.41 10.71 -7.77
N SER A 50 -4.16 11.29 -6.57
CA SER A 50 -5.15 11.88 -5.66
C SER A 50 -6.25 10.91 -5.19
N ASN A 51 -6.14 9.62 -5.50
CA ASN A 51 -7.07 8.56 -5.10
C ASN A 51 -6.54 7.72 -3.93
N SER A 52 -5.46 8.17 -3.28
CA SER A 52 -4.84 7.38 -2.23
C SER A 52 -5.71 7.39 -0.98
N ARG A 53 -6.38 6.27 -0.74
CA ARG A 53 -6.95 5.89 0.57
C ARG A 53 -5.86 5.62 1.63
N LEU A 54 -4.61 5.89 1.30
CA LEU A 54 -3.42 5.56 2.08
C LEU A 54 -2.96 6.80 2.85
N ASP A 55 -2.63 6.61 4.12
CA ASP A 55 -2.00 7.64 4.95
C ASP A 55 -0.60 7.99 4.41
N THR A 56 -0.25 9.27 4.47
CA THR A 56 1.05 9.78 4.04
C THR A 56 2.21 9.10 4.79
N GLU A 57 2.01 8.74 6.06
CA GLU A 57 3.02 8.03 6.86
C GLU A 57 3.31 6.63 6.30
N ILE A 58 2.26 5.90 5.90
CA ILE A 58 2.39 4.59 5.25
C ILE A 58 3.15 4.74 3.94
N VAL A 59 2.74 5.68 3.11
CA VAL A 59 3.41 5.96 1.83
C VAL A 59 4.89 6.26 2.04
N GLN A 60 5.24 7.09 3.02
CA GLN A 60 6.63 7.42 3.32
C GLN A 60 7.42 6.19 3.78
N LYS A 61 6.85 5.33 4.64
CA LYS A 61 7.48 4.08 5.06
C LYS A 61 7.78 3.18 3.86
N ILE A 62 6.79 2.96 2.99
CA ILE A 62 6.94 2.13 1.79
C ILE A 62 8.01 2.71 0.87
N ARG A 63 7.95 4.03 0.60
CA ARG A 63 8.92 4.71 -0.25
C ARG A 63 10.35 4.59 0.28
N ASN A 64 10.53 4.77 1.60
CA ASN A 64 11.84 4.63 2.23
C ASN A 64 12.34 3.17 2.22
N ALA A 65 11.44 2.19 2.35
CA ALA A 65 11.78 0.79 2.23
C ALA A 65 12.24 0.46 0.81
N ILE A 66 11.52 0.91 -0.23
CA ILE A 66 11.90 0.75 -1.63
C ILE A 66 13.27 1.37 -1.91
N LYS A 67 13.52 2.59 -1.44
CA LYS A 67 14.81 3.29 -1.62
C LYS A 67 16.01 2.57 -1.01
N GLN A 68 15.80 1.83 0.08
CA GLN A 68 16.86 1.06 0.73
C GLN A 68 17.12 -0.29 0.04
N LYS A 69 16.17 -0.75 -0.79
CA LYS A 69 16.31 -2.00 -1.53
C LYS A 69 17.13 -1.79 -2.79
N LYS A 70 18.04 -2.72 -3.06
CA LYS A 70 18.78 -2.76 -4.33
C LYS A 70 17.90 -3.11 -5.53
N SER A 71 16.75 -3.74 -5.32
CA SER A 71 15.77 -4.04 -6.38
C SER A 71 15.04 -2.79 -6.87
N GLY A 72 14.89 -1.76 -6.02
CA GLY A 72 14.00 -0.63 -6.31
C GLY A 72 12.50 -1.00 -6.26
N GLU A 73 12.19 -2.16 -5.67
CA GLU A 73 10.86 -2.75 -5.61
C GLU A 73 10.64 -3.46 -4.27
N ILE A 74 9.38 -3.51 -3.81
CA ILE A 74 8.98 -4.18 -2.56
C ILE A 74 7.87 -5.21 -2.84
N ARG A 75 7.97 -6.40 -2.23
CA ARG A 75 6.96 -7.47 -2.32
C ARG A 75 5.90 -7.36 -1.23
N LEU A 76 4.77 -8.05 -1.40
CA LEU A 76 3.67 -8.08 -0.42
C LEU A 76 4.13 -8.45 1.00
N GLU A 77 4.98 -9.47 1.16
CA GLU A 77 5.51 -9.87 2.46
C GLU A 77 6.35 -8.77 3.11
N GLU A 78 7.24 -8.14 2.34
CA GLU A 78 8.12 -7.09 2.85
C GLU A 78 7.35 -5.80 3.15
N LEU A 79 6.30 -5.53 2.37
CA LEU A 79 5.36 -4.46 2.64
C LEU A 79 4.67 -4.70 3.99
N PHE A 80 4.19 -5.91 4.23
CA PHE A 80 3.56 -6.29 5.50
C PHE A 80 4.52 -6.11 6.68
N GLU A 81 5.76 -6.59 6.56
CA GLU A 81 6.79 -6.40 7.59
C GLU A 81 7.12 -4.93 7.83
N THR A 82 7.15 -4.10 6.79
CA THR A 82 7.43 -2.66 6.92
C THR A 82 6.31 -1.90 7.68
N LEU A 83 5.07 -2.37 7.56
CA LEU A 83 3.90 -1.73 8.18
C LEU A 83 3.62 -2.24 9.59
N CYS A 84 3.77 -3.55 9.83
CA CYS A 84 3.57 -4.18 11.13
C CYS A 84 4.82 -4.22 12.02
N GLY A 85 6.02 -4.01 11.46
CA GLY A 85 7.30 -3.98 12.17
C GLY A 85 7.56 -2.72 12.98
#